data_AF-H1LVB1-F1
#
_entry.id   AF-H1LVB1-F1
#
_cell.length_a   1.000
_cell.length_b   1.000
_cell.length_c   1.000
_cell.angle_alpha   90.00
_cell.angle_beta   90.00
_cell.angle_gamma   90.00
#
_symmetry.space_group_name_H-M   'P 1'
#
loop_
_entity.id
_entity.type
_entity.pdbx_description
1 polymer ?
#
loop_
_entity_poly.entity_id
_entity_poly.type
_entity_poly.pdbx_seq_one_letter_code
_entity_poly.pdbx_strand_id
1 'polypeptide(L)'
;MKGRSTLNKALIHVILILVSITMIVPFAWMVLTSFKTVTESTSVNPFTIFPAHWITSNFSEVIKNMDFIHLYINTLLLIVGRVFFAVITEL
;
A
#
# COMPACT_ATOMS: atom_id res chain seq x y z
N MET A 1 30.68 -20.94 -25.24
CA MET A 1 29.72 -21.21 -24.13
C MET A 1 29.35 -20.02 -23.23
N LYS A 2 29.98 -18.81 -23.32
CA LYS A 2 29.65 -17.64 -22.45
C LYS A 2 28.36 -16.86 -22.81
N GLY A 3 27.86 -16.93 -24.04
CA GLY A 3 26.70 -16.13 -24.48
C GLY A 3 25.36 -16.53 -23.85
N ARG A 4 25.18 -17.84 -23.57
CA ARG A 4 23.92 -18.38 -23.05
C ARG A 4 23.66 -17.98 -21.58
N SER A 5 24.72 -17.81 -20.78
CA SER A 5 24.60 -17.35 -19.39
C SER A 5 24.31 -15.84 -19.29
N THR A 6 24.79 -15.03 -20.24
CA THR A 6 24.53 -13.59 -20.26
C THR A 6 23.09 -13.29 -20.70
N LEU A 7 22.58 -14.01 -21.72
CA LEU A 7 21.19 -13.91 -22.14
C LEU A 7 20.22 -14.35 -21.03
N ASN A 8 20.52 -15.46 -20.34
CA ASN A 8 19.71 -15.92 -19.19
C ASN A 8 19.70 -14.89 -18.05
N LYS A 9 20.85 -14.27 -17.74
CA LYS A 9 20.92 -13.21 -16.74
C LYS A 9 20.10 -11.98 -17.13
N ALA A 10 20.20 -11.52 -18.37
CA ALA A 10 19.41 -10.39 -18.86
C ALA A 10 17.91 -10.68 -18.78
N LEU A 11 17.49 -11.87 -19.20
CA LEU A 11 16.09 -12.32 -19.13
C LEU A 11 15.58 -12.37 -17.68
N ILE A 12 16.38 -12.89 -16.73
CA ILE A 12 16.04 -12.88 -15.30
C ILE A 12 15.87 -11.44 -14.79
N HIS A 13 16.75 -10.52 -15.15
CA HIS A 13 16.63 -9.12 -14.70
C HIS A 13 15.38 -8.44 -15.27
N VAL A 14 15.06 -8.68 -16.55
CA VAL A 14 13.83 -8.15 -17.16
C VAL A 14 12.59 -8.68 -16.42
N ILE A 15 12.53 -9.97 -16.14
CA ILE A 15 11.42 -10.58 -15.39
C ILE A 15 11.33 -9.99 -13.98
N LEU A 16 12.46 -9.87 -13.26
CA LEU A 16 12.49 -9.28 -11.92
C LEU A 16 11.99 -7.83 -11.91
N ILE A 17 12.37 -7.03 -12.92
CA ILE A 17 11.89 -5.64 -13.06
C ILE A 17 10.38 -5.63 -13.31
N LEU A 18 9.87 -6.47 -14.22
CA LEU A 18 8.44 -6.55 -14.49
C LEU A 18 7.65 -6.93 -13.23
N VAL A 19 8.09 -7.96 -12.50
CA VAL A 19 7.46 -8.38 -11.23
C VAL A 19 7.51 -7.24 -10.22
N SER A 20 8.64 -6.55 -10.09
CA SER A 20 8.77 -5.41 -9.18
C SER A 20 7.80 -4.28 -9.55
N ILE A 21 7.59 -3.99 -10.84
CA ILE A 21 6.62 -2.97 -11.27
C ILE A 21 5.21 -3.39 -10.87
N THR A 22 4.84 -4.66 -11.07
CA THR A 22 3.51 -5.16 -10.67
C THR A 22 3.26 -5.04 -9.17
N MET A 23 4.30 -5.16 -8.35
CA MET A 23 4.21 -4.96 -6.89
C MET A 23 3.95 -3.49 -6.50
N ILE A 24 4.34 -2.53 -7.33
CA ILE A 24 4.13 -1.09 -7.07
C ILE A 24 2.70 -0.66 -7.42
N VAL A 25 2.06 -1.32 -8.38
CA VAL A 25 0.69 -1.03 -8.84
C VAL A 25 -0.32 -0.87 -7.70
N PRO A 26 -0.45 -1.80 -6.72
CA PRO A 26 -1.41 -1.63 -5.62
C PRO A 26 -1.14 -0.37 -4.77
N PHE A 27 0.12 0.00 -4.56
CA PHE A 27 0.47 1.21 -3.81
C PHE A 27 0.12 2.48 -4.59
N ALA A 28 0.42 2.52 -5.89
CA ALA A 28 0.02 3.62 -6.75
C ALA A 28 -1.51 3.79 -6.76
N TRP A 29 -2.25 2.68 -6.83
CA TRP A 29 -3.70 2.68 -6.74
C TRP A 29 -4.21 3.22 -5.39
N MET A 30 -3.59 2.85 -4.27
CA MET A 30 -3.95 3.36 -2.94
C MET A 30 -3.77 4.87 -2.84
N VAL A 31 -2.64 5.40 -3.34
CA VAL A 31 -2.39 6.85 -3.34
C VAL A 31 -3.44 7.56 -4.19
N LEU A 32 -3.69 7.11 -5.42
CA LEU A 32 -4.69 7.72 -6.30
C LEU A 32 -6.10 7.67 -5.68
N THR A 33 -6.46 6.55 -5.04
CA THR A 33 -7.77 6.38 -4.41
C THR A 33 -7.96 7.30 -3.21
N SER A 34 -6.90 7.64 -2.48
CA SER A 34 -6.98 8.59 -1.35
C SER A 34 -7.46 10.00 -1.77
N PHE A 35 -7.30 10.36 -3.06
CA PHE A 35 -7.74 11.64 -3.62
C PHE A 35 -9.10 11.57 -4.32
N LYS A 36 -9.72 10.40 -4.43
CA LYS A 36 -11.04 10.22 -5.08
C LYS A 36 -12.18 10.58 -4.12
N THR A 37 -13.37 10.83 -4.68
CA THR A 37 -14.60 10.92 -3.85
C THR A 37 -14.93 9.56 -3.23
N VAL A 38 -15.75 9.54 -2.16
CA VAL A 38 -16.29 8.29 -1.61
C VAL A 38 -17.03 7.50 -2.69
N THR A 39 -17.91 8.17 -3.45
CA THR A 39 -18.67 7.56 -4.53
C THR A 39 -17.76 6.97 -5.61
N GLU A 40 -16.70 7.66 -6.02
CA GLU A 40 -15.74 7.17 -7.03
C GLU A 40 -14.87 6.04 -6.49
N SER A 41 -14.59 6.00 -5.19
CA SER A 41 -13.82 4.92 -4.54
C SER A 41 -14.64 3.64 -4.35
N THR A 42 -15.95 3.76 -4.13
CA THR A 42 -16.85 2.62 -3.89
C THR A 42 -17.61 2.17 -5.14
N SER A 43 -17.61 2.96 -6.21
CA SER A 43 -18.29 2.60 -7.46
C SER A 43 -17.42 1.66 -8.28
N VAL A 44 -18.01 0.53 -8.70
CA VAL A 44 -17.35 -0.47 -9.56
C VAL A 44 -17.34 -0.01 -11.03
N ASN A 45 -18.17 0.98 -11.38
CA ASN A 45 -18.36 1.46 -12.74
C ASN A 45 -18.60 2.97 -12.71
N PRO A 46 -17.80 3.82 -13.39
CA PRO A 46 -16.66 3.55 -14.27
C PRO A 46 -15.34 3.25 -13.54
N PHE A 47 -14.51 2.36 -14.11
CA PHE A 47 -13.16 2.10 -13.60
C PHE A 47 -12.22 3.25 -13.99
N THR A 48 -12.16 4.30 -13.17
CA THR A 48 -11.25 5.44 -13.37
C THR A 48 -9.92 5.18 -12.65
N ILE A 49 -8.80 5.18 -13.37
CA ILE A 49 -7.48 5.05 -12.75
C ILE A 49 -7.10 6.38 -12.07
N PHE A 50 -7.25 7.48 -12.80
CA PHE A 50 -7.01 8.82 -12.29
C PHE A 50 -8.28 9.42 -11.69
N PRO A 51 -8.17 10.16 -10.58
CA PRO A 51 -9.32 10.84 -9.98
C PRO A 51 -9.88 11.88 -10.96
N ALA A 52 -11.20 11.93 -11.12
CA ALA A 52 -11.85 12.97 -11.91
C ALA A 52 -11.64 14.36 -11.27
N HIS A 53 -11.64 14.42 -9.95
CA HIS A 53 -11.33 15.60 -9.15
C HIS A 53 -10.37 15.23 -8.03
N TRP A 54 -9.30 16.00 -7.85
CA TRP A 54 -8.33 15.79 -6.79
C TRP A 54 -8.85 16.36 -5.47
N ILE A 55 -9.26 15.48 -4.55
CA ILE A 55 -9.85 15.86 -3.27
C ILE A 55 -8.82 15.74 -2.16
N THR A 56 -8.22 16.86 -1.78
CA THR A 56 -7.28 16.95 -0.66
C THR A 56 -8.00 17.12 0.69
N SER A 57 -9.28 17.49 0.68
CA SER A 57 -10.08 17.62 1.91
C SER A 57 -10.26 16.30 2.64
N ASN A 58 -10.22 15.16 1.93
CA ASN A 58 -10.29 13.82 2.51
C ASN A 58 -9.33 13.65 3.70
N PHE A 59 -8.08 14.13 3.58
CA PHE A 59 -7.10 14.04 4.67
C PHE A 59 -7.50 14.86 5.89
N SER A 60 -7.97 16.09 5.67
CA SER A 60 -8.37 16.98 6.76
C SER A 60 -9.67 16.53 7.43
N GLU A 61 -10.61 16.01 6.65
CA GLU A 61 -11.90 15.52 7.12
C GLU A 61 -11.72 14.27 7.98
N VAL A 62 -10.92 13.32 7.50
CA VAL A 62 -10.60 12.09 8.21
C VAL A 62 -9.94 12.40 9.56
N ILE A 63 -8.92 13.28 9.59
CA ILE A 63 -8.25 13.69 10.85
C ILE A 63 -9.23 14.33 11.86
N LYS A 64 -10.24 15.07 11.40
CA LYS A 64 -11.22 15.72 12.27
C LYS A 64 -12.33 14.79 12.74
N ASN A 65 -12.77 13.87 11.87
CA ASN A 65 -13.94 13.02 12.11
C ASN A 65 -13.58 11.71 12.81
N MET A 66 -12.31 11.28 12.78
CA MET A 66 -11.85 10.08 13.46
C MET A 66 -10.86 10.43 14.56
N ASP A 67 -10.97 9.71 15.67
CA ASP A 67 -10.00 9.78 16.75
C ASP A 67 -8.74 8.98 16.42
N PHE A 68 -7.95 9.51 15.48
CA PHE A 68 -6.74 8.85 15.01
C PHE A 68 -5.74 8.59 16.13
N ILE A 69 -5.58 9.56 17.04
CA ILE A 69 -4.59 9.45 18.11
C ILE A 69 -4.91 8.23 18.99
N HIS A 70 -6.16 8.07 19.40
CA HIS A 70 -6.56 6.92 20.22
C HIS A 70 -6.45 5.61 19.43
N LEU A 71 -6.84 5.57 18.15
CA LEU A 71 -6.70 4.37 17.31
C LEU A 71 -5.24 3.93 17.13
N TYR A 72 -4.34 4.89 16.90
CA TYR A 72 -2.91 4.63 16.76
C TYR A 72 -2.28 4.16 18.07
N ILE A 73 -2.60 4.80 19.19
CA ILE A 73 -2.11 4.37 20.51
C ILE A 73 -2.61 2.97 20.85
N ASN A 74 -3.89 2.67 20.64
CA ASN A 74 -4.46 1.34 20.89
C ASN A 74 -3.73 0.27 20.09
N THR A 75 -3.49 0.52 18.79
CA THR A 75 -2.78 -0.42 17.92
C THR A 75 -1.31 -0.58 18.33
N LEU A 76 -0.65 0.51 18.68
CA LEU A 76 0.75 0.49 19.12
C LEU A 76 0.91 -0.31 20.41
N LEU A 77 0.05 -0.07 21.41
CA LEU A 77 0.03 -0.83 22.65
C LEU A 77 -0.24 -2.32 22.40
N LEU A 78 -1.16 -2.65 21.49
CA LEU A 78 -1.44 -4.03 21.09
C LEU A 78 -0.21 -4.71 20.48
N ILE A 79 0.50 -4.04 19.56
CA ILE A 79 1.70 -4.59 18.91
C ILE A 79 2.83 -4.74 19.91
N VAL A 80 3.08 -3.72 20.75
CA VAL A 80 4.13 -3.76 21.78
C VAL A 80 3.85 -4.88 22.76
N GLY A 81 2.63 -5.00 23.26
CA GLY A 81 2.21 -6.09 24.14
C GLY A 81 2.38 -7.45 23.47
N ARG A 82 1.92 -7.60 22.23
CA ARG A 82 2.06 -8.84 21.45
C ARG A 82 3.53 -9.25 21.31
N VAL A 83 4.41 -8.33 20.93
CA VAL A 83 5.84 -8.60 20.76
C VAL A 83 6.49 -8.94 22.10
N PHE A 84 6.18 -8.18 23.15
CA PHE A 84 6.71 -8.42 24.48
C PHE A 84 6.36 -9.83 25.00
N PHE A 85 5.09 -10.22 24.95
CA PHE A 85 4.68 -11.56 25.39
C PHE A 85 5.19 -12.67 24.47
N ALA A 86 5.26 -12.45 23.16
CA ALA A 86 5.83 -13.43 22.23
C ALA A 86 7.29 -13.74 22.57
N VAL A 87 8.11 -12.71 22.80
CA VAL A 87 9.53 -12.89 23.15
C VAL A 87 9.70 -13.58 24.50
N ILE A 88 8.89 -13.26 25.50
CA ILE A 88 8.95 -13.92 26.82
C ILE A 88 8.55 -15.40 26.73
N THR A 89 7.58 -15.74 25.88
CA THR A 89 7.11 -17.13 25.74
C THR A 89 8.09 -17.98 24.93
N GLU A 90 8.84 -17.37 24.00
CA GLU A 90 9.86 -18.03 23.19
C GLU A 90 11.22 -18.19 23.92
N LEU A 91 11.38 -17.61 25.10
CA LEU A 91 12.59 -17.69 25.95
C LEU A 91 12.47 -18.79 27.01
#